data_AF-A0A6U5FSL8-F1
#
_entry.id   AF-A0A6U5FSL8-F1
#
_cell.length_a   1.000
_cell.length_b   1.000
_cell.length_c   1.000
_cell.angle_alpha   90.00
_cell.angle_beta   90.00
_cell.angle_gamma   90.00
#
_symmetry.space_group_name_H-M   'P 1'
#
loop_
_entity.id
_entity.type
_entity.pdbx_description
1 polymer ?
#
loop_
_entity_poly.entity_id
_entity_poly.type
_entity_poly.pdbx_seq_one_letter_code
_entity_poly.pdbx_strand_id
1 'polypeptide(L)'
;PPPPSPPPSPPAVVTVAGDPFTTIDGVDLRFSLPAGNLTRVYEEPPFTIYWRAGNPLMEAGTSGDWVLEMEVRATTGVAFEPVNIKVVDAAELLKNVLRPAPVAASPLTTMHVSVGGKPLLAGVHMFPSLKLKAAADKSLNRLGSGYVEIIDLIFGDLHLRVKSAAARKFESAQKQVQAAHLDIDFIAFNRSAARGPLPEMWGLRALSTETKQMLSPHTHW
;
A
#
# COMPACT_ATOMS: atom_id res chain seq x y z
N PRO A 1 15.33 -46.93 -10.69
CA PRO A 1 14.80 -45.81 -9.84
C PRO A 1 14.51 -44.58 -10.72
N PRO A 2 13.32 -43.97 -10.62
CA PRO A 2 13.07 -42.70 -11.29
C PRO A 2 13.93 -41.60 -10.65
N PRO A 3 14.33 -40.56 -11.42
CA PRO A 3 15.08 -39.44 -10.88
C PRO A 3 14.25 -38.68 -9.83
N PRO A 4 14.89 -38.10 -8.81
CA PRO A 4 14.18 -37.31 -7.80
C PRO A 4 13.52 -36.10 -8.46
N SER A 5 12.28 -35.81 -8.05
CA SER A 5 11.56 -34.61 -8.47
C SER A 5 12.34 -33.34 -8.11
N PRO A 6 12.36 -32.32 -8.98
CA PRO A 6 12.99 -31.05 -8.66
C PRO A 6 12.32 -30.41 -7.44
N PRO A 7 13.08 -29.67 -6.62
CA PRO A 7 12.53 -28.95 -5.49
C PRO A 7 11.49 -27.91 -5.94
N PRO A 8 10.44 -27.66 -5.15
CA PRO A 8 9.44 -26.65 -5.46
C PRO A 8 10.10 -25.27 -5.58
N SER A 9 9.71 -24.52 -6.63
CA SER A 9 10.16 -23.14 -6.81
C SER A 9 9.82 -22.29 -5.59
N PRO A 10 10.65 -21.30 -5.22
CA PRO A 10 10.32 -20.35 -4.16
C PRO A 10 8.97 -19.68 -4.46
N PRO A 11 8.17 -19.33 -3.42
CA PRO A 11 6.97 -18.56 -3.64
C PRO A 11 7.31 -17.25 -4.35
N ALA A 12 6.57 -16.92 -5.40
CA ALA A 12 6.70 -15.65 -6.09
C ALA A 12 6.48 -14.50 -5.08
N VAL A 13 7.44 -13.56 -5.04
CA VAL A 13 7.30 -12.30 -4.30
C VAL A 13 6.30 -11.45 -5.06
N VAL A 14 5.23 -11.04 -4.40
CA VAL A 14 4.20 -10.17 -4.98
C VAL A 14 4.41 -8.76 -4.44
N THR A 15 4.79 -7.85 -5.33
CA THR A 15 4.94 -6.42 -5.05
C THR A 15 3.81 -5.68 -5.75
N VAL A 16 3.18 -4.75 -5.03
CA VAL A 16 2.32 -3.73 -5.64
C VAL A 16 3.04 -2.41 -5.50
N ALA A 17 3.60 -1.93 -6.61
CA ALA A 17 4.07 -0.55 -6.68
C ALA A 17 2.86 0.39 -6.53
N GLY A 18 3.07 1.59 -6.01
CA GLY A 18 1.99 2.51 -5.64
C GLY A 18 1.39 3.31 -6.80
N ASP A 19 1.99 3.25 -7.98
CA ASP A 19 1.27 3.38 -9.25
C ASP A 19 0.46 2.08 -9.42
N PRO A 20 -0.85 2.03 -9.79
CA PRO A 20 -1.71 0.84 -9.75
C PRO A 20 -1.27 -0.22 -10.76
N PHE A 21 -0.15 -0.82 -10.46
CA PHE A 21 0.54 -1.89 -11.13
C PHE A 21 0.76 -2.93 -10.07
N THR A 22 0.32 -4.13 -10.38
CA THR A 22 0.70 -5.28 -9.58
C THR A 22 1.54 -6.23 -10.40
N THR A 23 2.61 -6.74 -9.81
CA THR A 23 3.50 -7.68 -10.48
C THR A 23 3.09 -9.12 -10.16
N ILE A 24 2.96 -9.95 -11.20
CA ILE A 24 2.57 -11.36 -11.10
C ILE A 24 3.55 -12.17 -11.93
N ASP A 25 4.31 -13.05 -11.29
CA ASP A 25 5.34 -13.87 -11.96
C ASP A 25 6.29 -13.03 -12.85
N GLY A 26 6.59 -11.81 -12.42
CA GLY A 26 7.44 -10.86 -13.15
C GLY A 26 6.75 -10.04 -14.23
N VAL A 27 5.43 -10.16 -14.40
CA VAL A 27 4.63 -9.38 -15.35
C VAL A 27 3.87 -8.28 -14.60
N ASP A 28 4.07 -7.04 -15.02
CA ASP A 28 3.35 -5.89 -14.48
C ASP A 28 1.95 -5.77 -15.12
N LEU A 29 0.92 -5.75 -14.28
CA LEU A 29 -0.46 -5.55 -14.68
C LEU A 29 -0.95 -4.20 -14.16
N ARG A 30 -1.24 -3.28 -15.09
CA ARG A 30 -1.91 -2.02 -14.75
C ARG A 30 -3.40 -2.26 -14.49
N PHE A 31 -3.91 -1.64 -13.44
CA PHE A 31 -5.34 -1.57 -13.14
C PHE A 31 -5.72 -0.16 -12.73
N SER A 32 -6.99 0.07 -12.44
CA SER A 32 -7.50 1.38 -12.03
C SER A 32 -8.52 1.22 -10.91
N LEU A 33 -8.51 2.19 -10.00
CA LEU A 33 -9.44 2.28 -8.89
C LEU A 33 -10.29 3.54 -9.05
N PRO A 34 -11.57 3.52 -8.66
CA PRO A 34 -12.40 4.72 -8.69
C PRO A 34 -11.82 5.77 -7.74
N ALA A 35 -11.60 6.97 -8.26
CA ALA A 35 -10.95 8.04 -7.50
C ALA A 35 -11.79 8.46 -6.29
N GLY A 36 -11.10 8.75 -5.18
CA GLY A 36 -11.70 9.40 -4.01
C GLY A 36 -12.49 8.48 -3.08
N ASN A 37 -12.80 7.24 -3.45
CA ASN A 37 -13.49 6.28 -2.60
C ASN A 37 -12.55 5.18 -2.08
N LEU A 38 -12.83 4.66 -0.89
CA LEU A 38 -12.17 3.45 -0.40
C LEU A 38 -12.74 2.24 -1.14
N THR A 39 -11.89 1.59 -1.93
CA THR A 39 -12.23 0.40 -2.72
C THR A 39 -11.58 -0.82 -2.10
N ARG A 40 -12.36 -1.89 -1.94
CA ARG A 40 -11.86 -3.18 -1.47
C ARG A 40 -10.92 -3.76 -2.52
N VAL A 41 -9.68 -4.05 -2.14
CA VAL A 41 -8.67 -4.58 -3.07
C VAL A 41 -8.18 -5.97 -2.70
N TYR A 42 -8.24 -6.32 -1.41
CA TYR A 42 -7.75 -7.59 -0.90
C TYR A 42 -8.55 -8.01 0.33
N GLU A 43 -8.72 -9.31 0.50
CA GLU A 43 -9.35 -9.90 1.66
C GLU A 43 -8.68 -11.23 2.01
N GLU A 44 -8.36 -11.40 3.28
CA GLU A 44 -7.91 -12.65 3.87
C GLU A 44 -8.51 -12.71 5.27
N PRO A 45 -9.56 -13.52 5.49
CA PRO A 45 -10.27 -13.55 6.76
C PRO A 45 -9.30 -13.74 7.94
N PRO A 46 -9.44 -12.94 9.01
CA PRO A 46 -10.57 -12.05 9.27
C PRO A 46 -10.39 -10.61 8.77
N PHE A 47 -9.46 -10.30 7.87
CA PHE A 47 -9.13 -8.93 7.48
C PHE A 47 -9.48 -8.59 6.03
N THR A 48 -9.83 -7.33 5.81
CA THR A 48 -10.10 -6.75 4.50
C THR A 48 -9.32 -5.45 4.35
N ILE A 49 -8.67 -5.29 3.19
CA ILE A 49 -7.86 -4.12 2.84
C ILE A 49 -8.59 -3.31 1.80
N TYR A 50 -8.66 -2.00 2.06
CA TYR A 50 -9.25 -1.00 1.18
C TYR A 50 -8.19 0.03 0.81
N TRP A 51 -8.20 0.48 -0.44
CA TRP A 51 -7.36 1.57 -0.93
C TRP A 51 -8.21 2.73 -1.41
N ARG A 52 -7.77 3.96 -1.15
CA ARG A 52 -8.26 5.15 -1.82
C ARG A 52 -7.21 5.61 -2.82
N ALA A 53 -7.57 5.53 -4.09
CA ALA A 53 -6.74 6.09 -5.15
C ALA A 53 -7.15 7.53 -5.47
N GLY A 54 -6.23 8.30 -6.01
CA GLY A 54 -6.49 9.65 -6.49
C GLY A 54 -5.37 10.19 -7.36
N ASN A 55 -5.57 11.38 -7.91
CA ASN A 55 -4.55 12.13 -8.62
C ASN A 55 -4.22 13.41 -7.82
N PRO A 56 -3.08 13.47 -7.12
CA PRO A 56 -2.71 14.64 -6.33
C PRO A 56 -2.22 15.81 -7.19
N LEU A 57 -1.94 15.61 -8.49
CA LEU A 57 -1.52 16.69 -9.39
C LEU A 57 -2.69 17.50 -9.94
N MET A 58 -3.93 17.00 -9.81
CA MET A 58 -5.15 17.61 -10.37
C MET A 58 -5.07 17.96 -11.87
N GLU A 59 -4.14 17.34 -12.60
CA GLU A 59 -4.04 17.51 -14.06
C GLU A 59 -5.22 16.78 -14.72
N ALA A 60 -6.00 17.49 -15.54
CA ALA A 60 -7.18 16.95 -16.21
C ALA A 60 -6.84 15.69 -17.03
N GLY A 61 -7.73 14.69 -16.97
CA GLY A 61 -7.59 13.48 -17.78
C GLY A 61 -6.61 12.43 -17.24
N THR A 62 -6.12 12.52 -16.01
CA THR A 62 -5.35 11.41 -15.41
C THR A 62 -6.25 10.64 -14.43
N SER A 63 -6.41 9.34 -14.66
CA SER A 63 -7.10 8.40 -13.75
C SER A 63 -6.48 8.47 -12.35
N GLY A 64 -7.19 7.96 -11.33
CA GLY A 64 -6.63 7.80 -9.99
C GLY A 64 -5.45 6.83 -10.02
N ASP A 65 -4.26 7.36 -10.30
CA ASP A 65 -3.05 6.60 -10.60
C ASP A 65 -2.17 6.38 -9.36
N TRP A 66 -2.62 6.78 -8.17
CA TRP A 66 -1.82 6.66 -6.95
C TRP A 66 -2.63 6.25 -5.75
N VAL A 67 -2.14 5.28 -4.98
CA VAL A 67 -2.72 4.93 -3.68
C VAL A 67 -2.32 5.99 -2.66
N LEU A 68 -3.29 6.73 -2.14
CA LEU A 68 -3.06 7.84 -1.20
C LEU A 68 -3.36 7.44 0.25
N GLU A 69 -4.22 6.44 0.42
CA GLU A 69 -4.69 5.96 1.72
C GLU A 69 -4.97 4.46 1.63
N MET A 70 -4.60 3.74 2.69
CA MET A 70 -4.95 2.34 2.92
C MET A 70 -5.68 2.23 4.25
N GLU A 71 -6.75 1.45 4.26
CA GLU A 71 -7.47 1.07 5.48
C GLU A 71 -7.54 -0.46 5.60
N VAL A 72 -7.24 -0.97 6.79
CA VAL A 72 -7.45 -2.37 7.16
C VAL A 72 -8.61 -2.45 8.14
N ARG A 73 -9.60 -3.28 7.82
CA ARG A 73 -10.77 -3.58 8.66
C ARG A 73 -10.81 -5.07 8.96
N ALA A 74 -11.47 -5.44 10.05
CA ALA A 74 -11.85 -6.83 10.23
C ALA A 74 -13.24 -7.10 9.65
N THR A 75 -13.48 -8.35 9.28
CA THR A 75 -14.80 -8.87 8.91
C THR A 75 -15.76 -8.76 10.10
N THR A 76 -17.05 -8.61 9.81
CA THR A 76 -18.11 -8.49 10.81
C THR A 76 -18.01 -9.56 11.91
N GLY A 77 -18.09 -9.14 13.17
CA GLY A 77 -18.05 -10.03 14.34
C GLY A 77 -16.65 -10.27 14.91
N VAL A 78 -15.59 -9.74 14.30
CA VAL A 78 -14.23 -9.81 14.83
C VAL A 78 -13.86 -8.49 15.49
N ALA A 79 -13.51 -8.53 16.77
CA ALA A 79 -13.06 -7.36 17.51
C ALA A 79 -11.70 -6.89 16.97
N PHE A 80 -11.69 -5.72 16.32
CA PHE A 80 -10.49 -5.14 15.73
C PHE A 80 -10.65 -3.63 15.58
N GLU A 81 -9.65 -2.88 16.01
CA GLU A 81 -9.58 -1.44 15.77
C GLU A 81 -9.02 -1.20 14.35
N PRO A 82 -9.75 -0.49 13.45
CA PRO A 82 -9.29 -0.26 12.09
C PRO A 82 -7.92 0.43 12.05
N VAL A 83 -7.08 0.00 11.11
CA VAL A 83 -5.79 0.65 10.84
C VAL A 83 -5.96 1.55 9.63
N ASN A 84 -5.58 2.82 9.75
CA ASN A 84 -5.58 3.75 8.64
C ASN A 84 -4.17 4.29 8.42
N ILE A 85 -3.69 4.24 7.18
CA ILE A 85 -2.39 4.76 6.75
C ILE A 85 -2.63 5.69 5.57
N LYS A 86 -2.14 6.91 5.65
CA LYS A 86 -2.36 7.94 4.62
C LYS A 86 -1.09 8.76 4.40
N VAL A 87 -0.81 9.15 3.15
CA VAL A 87 0.26 10.12 2.87
C VAL A 87 -0.11 11.49 3.44
N VAL A 88 0.86 12.20 4.01
CA VAL A 88 0.66 13.59 4.43
C VAL A 88 0.36 14.48 3.22
N ASP A 89 -0.21 15.67 3.45
CA ASP A 89 -0.40 16.65 2.37
C ASP A 89 0.95 17.00 1.73
N ALA A 90 1.04 16.95 0.40
CA ALA A 90 2.27 17.28 -0.31
C ALA A 90 2.72 18.74 -0.08
N ALA A 91 1.80 19.67 0.14
CA ALA A 91 2.13 21.06 0.47
C ALA A 91 2.96 21.15 1.77
N GLU A 92 2.71 20.26 2.73
CA GLU A 92 3.47 20.15 3.97
C GLU A 92 4.90 19.66 3.75
N LEU A 93 5.10 18.79 2.76
CA LEU A 93 6.40 18.24 2.39
C LEU A 93 7.24 19.19 1.55
N LEU A 94 6.60 20.13 0.83
CA LEU A 94 7.26 21.13 -0.01
C LEU A 94 7.73 22.37 0.75
N LYS A 95 7.47 22.45 2.06
CA LYS A 95 7.98 23.55 2.90
C LYS A 95 9.51 23.50 2.99
N ASN A 96 10.15 24.67 2.99
CA ASN A 96 11.61 24.83 3.14
C ASN A 96 12.11 24.62 4.59
N VAL A 97 11.45 23.76 5.37
CA VAL A 97 11.82 23.43 6.74
C VAL A 97 12.00 21.93 6.84
N LEU A 98 13.26 21.49 6.94
CA LEU A 98 13.57 20.07 7.05
C LEU A 98 13.04 19.50 8.37
N ARG A 99 12.35 18.37 8.27
CA ARG A 99 11.90 17.60 9.43
C ARG A 99 13.04 16.70 9.91
N PRO A 100 13.17 16.43 11.22
CA PRO A 100 14.08 15.42 11.71
C PRO A 100 13.62 14.02 11.27
N ALA A 101 14.56 13.07 11.19
CA ALA A 101 14.20 11.68 10.90
C ALA A 101 13.35 11.11 12.05
N PRO A 102 12.22 10.43 11.77
CA PRO A 102 11.44 9.78 12.80
C PRO A 102 12.27 8.78 13.61
N VAL A 103 12.34 9.02 14.93
CA VAL A 103 12.83 8.08 15.94
C VAL A 103 11.66 7.50 16.72
N ALA A 104 11.90 6.45 17.51
CA ALA A 104 10.84 5.87 18.35
C ALA A 104 10.14 6.95 19.22
N ALA A 105 8.82 6.87 19.29
CA ALA A 105 7.93 7.83 19.96
C ALA A 105 7.93 9.25 19.37
N SER A 106 8.41 9.46 18.14
CA SER A 106 8.25 10.72 17.40
C SER A 106 7.22 10.59 16.28
N PRO A 107 6.60 11.70 15.82
CA PRO A 107 5.71 11.67 14.67
C PRO A 107 6.43 11.20 13.40
N LEU A 108 5.69 10.50 12.54
CA LEU A 108 6.06 10.33 11.14
C LEU A 108 5.97 11.68 10.40
N THR A 109 6.73 11.80 9.32
CA THR A 109 6.95 12.99 8.52
C THR A 109 6.27 12.94 7.15
N THR A 110 6.07 11.75 6.57
CA THR A 110 5.47 11.55 5.23
C THR A 110 4.19 10.71 5.23
N MET A 111 3.94 9.98 6.31
CA MET A 111 2.68 9.25 6.51
C MET A 111 2.01 9.65 7.83
N HIS A 112 0.69 9.56 7.86
CA HIS A 112 -0.10 9.45 9.06
C HIS A 112 -0.53 7.99 9.23
N VAL A 113 -0.41 7.47 10.46
CA VAL A 113 -0.90 6.15 10.82
C VAL A 113 -1.80 6.28 12.05
N SER A 114 -2.91 5.58 12.06
CA SER A 114 -3.80 5.52 13.22
C SER A 114 -4.40 4.12 13.40
N VAL A 115 -4.73 3.78 14.65
CA VAL A 115 -5.44 2.56 15.03
C VAL A 115 -6.63 2.95 15.88
N GLY A 116 -7.84 2.55 15.48
CA GLY A 116 -9.08 2.94 16.16
C GLY A 116 -9.29 4.46 16.16
N GLY A 117 -8.80 5.16 15.13
CA GLY A 117 -8.82 6.62 15.01
C GLY A 117 -7.79 7.35 15.88
N LYS A 118 -6.97 6.65 16.67
CA LYS A 118 -5.90 7.26 17.48
C LYS A 118 -4.60 7.30 16.69
N PRO A 119 -3.95 8.47 16.51
CA PRO A 119 -2.67 8.55 15.83
C PRO A 119 -1.61 7.71 16.52
N LEU A 120 -0.79 7.02 15.73
CA LEU A 120 0.40 6.31 16.21
C LEU A 120 1.67 7.06 15.83
N LEU A 121 2.65 7.00 16.73
CA LEU A 121 4.00 7.52 16.53
C LEU A 121 4.90 6.43 15.96
N ALA A 122 6.09 6.80 15.48
CA ALA A 122 7.10 5.83 15.09
C ALA A 122 7.46 4.91 16.27
N GLY A 123 7.73 3.63 15.99
CA GLY A 123 7.99 2.60 16.98
C GLY A 123 7.36 1.26 16.63
N VAL A 124 7.45 0.32 17.57
CA VAL A 124 6.78 -0.98 17.49
C VAL A 124 5.58 -0.95 18.43
N HIS A 125 4.42 -1.30 17.89
CA HIS A 125 3.13 -1.31 18.60
C HIS A 125 2.56 -2.72 18.54
N MET A 126 2.10 -3.21 19.70
CA MET A 126 1.53 -4.54 19.86
C MET A 126 0.06 -4.41 20.27
N PHE A 127 -0.82 -4.99 19.45
CA PHE A 127 -2.24 -5.12 19.69
C PHE A 127 -2.60 -6.61 19.71
N PRO A 128 -3.78 -7.02 20.23
CA PRO A 128 -4.14 -8.43 20.36
C PRO A 128 -3.97 -9.27 19.08
N SER A 129 -4.30 -8.70 17.91
CA SER A 129 -4.27 -9.38 16.61
C SER A 129 -3.38 -8.69 15.56
N LEU A 130 -2.59 -7.69 15.98
CA LEU A 130 -1.78 -6.87 15.08
C LEU A 130 -0.45 -6.52 15.74
N LYS A 131 0.64 -6.77 15.01
CA LYS A 131 1.92 -6.13 15.26
C LYS A 131 2.16 -5.08 14.18
N LEU A 132 2.35 -3.84 14.60
CA LEU A 132 2.61 -2.70 13.72
C LEU A 132 4.00 -2.14 14.02
N LYS A 133 4.81 -1.90 13.00
CA LYS A 133 6.07 -1.15 13.14
C LYS A 133 6.07 0.01 12.17
N ALA A 134 6.17 1.22 12.69
CA ALA A 134 6.30 2.45 11.91
C ALA A 134 7.69 3.07 12.11
N ALA A 135 8.43 3.35 11.05
CA ALA A 135 9.76 3.96 11.15
C ALA A 135 10.16 4.66 9.85
N ALA A 136 11.20 5.50 9.91
CA ALA A 136 11.93 5.91 8.71
C ALA A 136 12.58 4.68 8.03
N ASP A 137 12.69 4.72 6.71
CA ASP A 137 13.48 3.73 5.97
C ASP A 137 14.95 3.80 6.41
N LYS A 138 15.62 2.64 6.43
CA LYS A 138 17.01 2.53 6.90
C LYS A 138 18.00 3.35 6.09
N SER A 139 17.69 3.56 4.81
CA SER A 139 18.51 4.39 3.91
C SER A 139 18.43 5.88 4.24
N LEU A 140 17.45 6.30 5.05
CA LEU A 140 17.15 7.70 5.36
C LEU A 140 16.98 8.57 4.10
N ASN A 141 16.48 7.97 3.01
CA ASN A 141 16.12 8.69 1.80
C ASN A 141 15.04 9.74 2.12
N ARG A 142 15.19 10.94 1.54
CA ARG A 142 14.22 12.03 1.70
C ARG A 142 13.06 11.93 0.72
N LEU A 143 11.93 12.47 1.16
CA LEU A 143 10.76 12.75 0.33
C LEU A 143 10.31 14.17 0.69
N GLY A 144 10.68 15.15 -0.14
CA GLY A 144 10.56 16.56 0.19
C GLY A 144 11.35 16.91 1.46
N SER A 145 10.70 17.63 2.38
CA SER A 145 11.26 17.98 3.69
C SER A 145 11.25 16.84 4.72
N GLY A 146 10.54 15.73 4.43
CA GLY A 146 10.44 14.54 5.28
C GLY A 146 11.35 13.39 4.83
N TYR A 147 11.07 12.20 5.35
CA TYR A 147 11.79 10.96 5.06
C TYR A 147 10.85 9.89 4.53
N VAL A 148 11.36 9.10 3.59
CA VAL A 148 10.70 7.85 3.20
C VAL A 148 10.52 6.99 4.45
N GLU A 149 9.29 6.55 4.67
CA GLU A 149 8.87 5.82 5.85
C GLU A 149 8.32 4.46 5.46
N ILE A 150 8.41 3.52 6.40
CA ILE A 150 7.96 2.14 6.25
C ILE A 150 7.04 1.82 7.42
N ILE A 151 5.88 1.27 7.11
CA ILE A 151 4.95 0.69 8.06
C ILE A 151 4.79 -0.80 7.75
N ASP A 152 5.32 -1.65 8.61
CA ASP A 152 5.06 -3.09 8.57
C ASP A 152 3.81 -3.40 9.40
N LEU A 153 2.83 -4.08 8.79
CA LEU A 153 1.64 -4.62 9.44
C LEU A 153 1.68 -6.14 9.39
N ILE A 154 1.58 -6.79 10.55
CA ILE A 154 1.61 -8.26 10.66
C ILE A 154 0.35 -8.71 11.39
N PHE A 155 -0.47 -9.51 10.70
CA PHE A 155 -1.71 -10.10 11.18
C PHE A 155 -1.70 -11.62 10.92
N GLY A 156 -1.36 -12.44 11.92
CA GLY A 156 -1.18 -13.87 11.68
C GLY A 156 -0.13 -14.11 10.58
N ASP A 157 -0.54 -14.76 9.49
CA ASP A 157 0.32 -15.06 8.32
C ASP A 157 0.39 -13.92 7.29
N LEU A 158 -0.45 -12.88 7.43
CA LEU A 158 -0.44 -11.71 6.56
C LEU A 158 0.62 -10.70 7.04
N HIS A 159 1.63 -10.43 6.21
CA HIS A 159 2.60 -9.37 6.40
C HIS A 159 2.54 -8.40 5.21
N LEU A 160 2.08 -7.19 5.50
CA LEU A 160 2.08 -6.06 4.56
C LEU A 160 3.20 -5.10 4.92
N ARG A 161 3.83 -4.52 3.91
CA ARG A 161 4.73 -3.38 4.07
C ARG A 161 4.19 -2.22 3.25
N VAL A 162 3.91 -1.12 3.91
CA VAL A 162 3.52 0.15 3.28
C VAL A 162 4.70 1.09 3.31
N LYS A 163 5.01 1.73 2.19
CA LYS A 163 6.12 2.67 2.07
C LYS A 163 5.65 3.97 1.43
N SER A 164 6.10 5.10 1.95
CA SER A 164 5.89 6.37 1.24
C SER A 164 6.85 6.48 0.05
N ALA A 165 6.35 6.91 -1.09
CA ALA A 165 7.11 6.99 -2.33
C ALA A 165 6.85 8.31 -3.05
N ALA A 166 7.88 8.77 -3.77
CA ALA A 166 7.79 9.90 -4.69
C ALA A 166 7.63 9.36 -6.12
N ALA A 167 6.84 10.03 -6.96
CA ALA A 167 6.63 9.60 -8.35
C ALA A 167 7.85 9.96 -9.23
N ARG A 168 8.90 9.12 -9.20
CA ARG A 168 10.18 9.35 -9.88
C ARG A 168 10.12 9.46 -11.41
N LYS A 169 8.96 9.17 -12.01
CA LYS A 169 8.70 9.36 -13.45
C LYS A 169 8.69 10.83 -13.89
N PHE A 170 8.51 11.77 -12.96
CA PHE A 170 8.56 13.20 -13.27
C PHE A 170 9.99 13.73 -13.17
N GLU A 171 10.39 14.62 -14.07
CA GLU A 171 11.71 15.28 -14.02
C GLU A 171 11.83 16.27 -12.85
N SER A 172 10.74 16.97 -12.53
CA SER A 172 10.71 17.98 -11.46
C SER A 172 10.60 17.32 -10.09
N ALA A 173 11.59 17.55 -9.22
CA ALA A 173 11.57 17.09 -7.82
C ALA A 173 10.32 17.59 -7.07
N GLN A 174 9.82 18.79 -7.38
CA GLN A 174 8.57 19.29 -6.82
C GLN A 174 7.39 18.42 -7.26
N LYS A 175 7.26 18.10 -8.56
CA LYS A 175 6.19 17.22 -9.06
C LYS A 175 6.30 15.80 -8.48
N GLN A 176 7.51 15.27 -8.31
CA GLN A 176 7.73 13.97 -7.67
C GLN A 176 7.17 13.93 -6.24
N VAL A 177 7.33 15.01 -5.46
CA VAL A 177 6.79 15.15 -4.09
C VAL A 177 5.29 15.46 -4.09
N GLN A 178 4.80 16.26 -5.05
CA GLN A 178 3.36 16.51 -5.22
C GLN A 178 2.60 15.20 -5.49
N ALA A 179 3.21 14.29 -6.25
CA ALA A 179 2.69 12.96 -6.51
C ALA A 179 3.21 11.90 -5.51
N ALA A 180 3.39 12.29 -4.24
CA ALA A 180 3.69 11.34 -3.19
C ALA A 180 2.52 10.36 -2.95
N HIS A 181 2.85 9.10 -2.76
CA HIS A 181 1.87 8.00 -2.68
C HIS A 181 2.38 6.87 -1.78
N LEU A 182 1.57 5.83 -1.62
CA LEU A 182 1.88 4.61 -0.89
C LEU A 182 2.24 3.49 -1.88
N ASP A 183 3.42 2.90 -1.72
CA ASP A 183 3.75 1.57 -2.25
C ASP A 183 3.32 0.52 -1.22
N ILE A 184 2.73 -0.60 -1.66
CA ILE A 184 2.25 -1.67 -0.77
C ILE A 184 2.78 -3.03 -1.21
N ASP A 185 3.66 -3.62 -0.41
CA ASP A 185 4.19 -4.95 -0.64
C ASP A 185 3.42 -6.00 0.19
N PHE A 186 3.06 -7.11 -0.45
CA PHE A 186 2.53 -8.30 0.22
C PHE A 186 3.69 -9.27 0.49
N ILE A 187 4.38 -9.07 1.61
CA ILE A 187 5.59 -9.81 1.98
C ILE A 187 5.28 -11.28 2.27
N ALA A 188 4.18 -11.54 2.97
CA ALA A 188 3.67 -12.89 3.24
C ALA A 188 2.14 -12.84 3.34
N PHE A 189 1.47 -13.89 2.85
CA PHE A 189 0.01 -14.01 2.94
C PHE A 189 -0.44 -15.44 2.59
N ASN A 190 -1.64 -15.83 3.01
CA ASN A 190 -2.19 -17.13 2.65
C ASN A 190 -2.88 -17.09 1.27
N ARG A 191 -2.16 -17.53 0.24
CA ARG A 191 -2.66 -17.59 -1.16
C ARG A 191 -3.98 -18.36 -1.34
N SER A 192 -4.26 -19.35 -0.48
CA SER A 192 -5.51 -20.13 -0.54
C SER A 192 -6.69 -19.45 0.16
N ALA A 193 -6.42 -18.54 1.09
CA ALA A 193 -7.40 -17.73 1.79
C ALA A 193 -7.63 -16.37 1.11
N ALA A 194 -6.65 -15.85 0.38
CA ALA A 194 -6.73 -14.57 -0.34
C ALA A 194 -7.92 -14.49 -1.32
N ARG A 195 -8.66 -13.39 -1.27
CA ARG A 195 -9.82 -13.06 -2.13
C ARG A 195 -9.81 -11.57 -2.50
N GLY A 196 -10.64 -11.19 -3.48
CA GLY A 196 -10.80 -9.82 -3.94
C GLY A 196 -9.98 -9.49 -5.19
N PRO A 197 -10.02 -8.23 -5.64
CA PRO A 197 -9.48 -7.86 -6.94
C PRO A 197 -8.00 -8.17 -7.12
N LEU A 198 -7.14 -7.89 -6.13
CA LEU A 198 -5.71 -8.17 -6.25
C LEU A 198 -5.42 -9.68 -6.36
N PRO A 199 -5.91 -10.57 -5.47
CA PRO A 199 -5.73 -12.01 -5.64
C PRO A 199 -6.30 -12.57 -6.95
N GLU A 200 -7.40 -12.01 -7.46
CA GLU A 200 -7.95 -12.37 -8.77
C GLU A 200 -7.03 -11.94 -9.91
N MET A 201 -6.52 -10.71 -9.86
CA MET A 201 -5.51 -10.22 -10.80
C MET A 201 -4.28 -11.11 -10.79
N TRP A 202 -3.82 -11.55 -9.62
CA TRP A 202 -2.69 -12.46 -9.42
C TRP A 202 -2.93 -13.91 -9.88
N GLY A 203 -4.08 -14.20 -10.48
CA GLY A 203 -4.44 -15.54 -10.95
C GLY A 203 -4.72 -16.54 -9.84
N LEU A 204 -4.85 -16.10 -8.58
CA LEU A 204 -5.20 -16.99 -7.47
C LEU A 204 -6.68 -17.39 -7.52
N ARG A 205 -7.53 -16.55 -8.12
CA ARG A 205 -8.97 -16.76 -8.28
C ARG A 205 -9.40 -16.34 -9.69
N ALA A 206 -10.56 -16.79 -10.12
CA ALA A 206 -11.15 -16.32 -11.37
C ALA A 206 -11.52 -14.84 -11.28
N LEU A 207 -11.25 -14.08 -12.34
CA LEU A 207 -11.59 -12.65 -12.43
C LEU A 207 -13.12 -12.46 -12.34
N SER A 208 -13.55 -11.74 -11.30
CA SER A 208 -14.93 -11.26 -11.16
C SER A 208 -15.24 -10.13 -12.14
N THR A 209 -16.53 -9.79 -12.27
CA THR A 209 -16.96 -8.63 -13.07
C THR A 209 -16.37 -7.32 -12.53
N GLU A 210 -16.30 -7.18 -11.21
CA GLU A 210 -15.68 -6.02 -10.53
C GLU A 210 -14.21 -5.87 -10.95
N THR A 211 -13.43 -6.95 -10.86
CA THR A 211 -12.00 -6.92 -11.23
C THR A 211 -11.81 -6.66 -12.72
N LYS A 212 -12.65 -7.21 -13.61
CA LYS A 212 -12.59 -6.92 -15.05
C LYS A 212 -12.81 -5.44 -15.36
N GLN A 213 -13.66 -4.75 -14.61
CA GLN A 213 -13.86 -3.30 -14.76
C GLN A 213 -12.61 -2.51 -14.38
N MET A 214 -11.87 -2.95 -13.35
CA MET A 214 -10.60 -2.34 -12.94
C MET A 214 -9.49 -2.53 -13.98
N LEU A 215 -9.56 -3.59 -14.80
CA LEU A 215 -8.60 -3.91 -15.87
C LEU A 215 -8.99 -3.32 -17.22
N SER A 216 -10.21 -2.79 -17.35
CA SER A 216 -10.67 -2.22 -18.60
C SER A 216 -9.93 -0.89 -18.84
N PRO A 217 -9.39 -0.64 -20.04
CA PRO A 217 -8.76 0.64 -20.34
C PRO A 217 -9.79 1.74 -20.13
N HIS A 218 -9.55 2.63 -19.16
CA HIS A 218 -10.39 3.80 -19.00
C HIS A 218 -10.13 4.73 -20.18
N THR A 219 -11.02 4.69 -21.17
CA THR A 219 -11.24 5.84 -22.04
C THR A 219 -11.63 7.00 -21.14
N HIS A 220 -10.79 8.02 -21.10
CA HIS A 220 -11.01 9.27 -20.39
C HIS A 220 -12.46 9.75 -20.58
N TRP A 221 -13.20 9.93 -19.48
CA TRP A 221 -14.42 10.72 -19.44
C TRP A 221 -14.07 12.13 -19.00
#